data_AF-F0WIA9-F1
#
_entry.id   AF-F0WIA9-F1
#
_cell.length_a   1.000
_cell.length_b   1.000
_cell.length_c   1.000
_cell.angle_alpha   90.00
_cell.angle_beta   90.00
_cell.angle_gamma   90.00
#
_symmetry.space_group_name_H-M   'P 1'
#
loop_
_entity.id
_entity.type
_entity.pdbx_description
1 polymer ?
#
loop_
_entity_poly.entity_id
_entity_poly.type
_entity_poly.pdbx_seq_one_letter_code
_entity_poly.pdbx_strand_id
1 'polypeptide(L)'
;MIATLLGRSRTVIRSFLADPEAYGAKISPGRPSKKSPANLRRLYHEASRTGNSSTKLKTQLDLPIQPRRIRQLLNANSEFKYTKRKGPPLLKSCHKLRRIMWAEANVDRGAGWDRVIFSDE
;
A
#
# COMPACT_ATOMS: atom_id res chain seq x y z
N MET A 1 6.56 4.06 -56.43
CA MET A 1 6.51 5.54 -56.39
C MET A 1 5.94 6.07 -55.07
N ILE A 2 4.74 5.69 -54.62
CA ILE A 2 4.16 6.23 -53.37
C ILE A 2 5.04 5.94 -52.13
N ALA A 3 5.57 4.72 -52.02
CA ALA A 3 6.46 4.33 -50.91
C ALA A 3 7.77 5.11 -50.81
N THR A 4 8.39 5.40 -51.95
CA THR A 4 9.63 6.16 -52.03
C THR A 4 9.39 7.65 -51.78
N LEU A 5 8.25 8.19 -52.21
CA LEU A 5 7.85 9.58 -51.93
C LEU A 5 7.58 9.83 -50.44
N LEU A 6 6.94 8.88 -49.75
CA LEU A 6 6.61 9.01 -48.32
C LEU A 6 7.71 8.48 -47.39
N GLY A 7 8.80 7.92 -47.93
CA GLY A 7 9.88 7.32 -47.13
C GLY A 7 9.42 6.14 -46.25
N ARG A 8 8.35 5.44 -46.64
CA ARG A 8 7.77 4.31 -45.88
C ARG A 8 7.92 3.00 -46.64
N SER A 9 7.90 1.88 -45.91
CA SER A 9 7.96 0.57 -46.54
C SER A 9 6.69 0.30 -47.36
N ARG A 10 6.84 -0.45 -48.45
CA ARG A 10 5.71 -0.90 -49.28
C ARG A 10 4.64 -1.63 -48.45
N THR A 11 5.07 -2.42 -47.46
CA THR A 11 4.18 -3.18 -46.55
C THR A 11 3.32 -2.27 -45.70
N VAL A 12 3.88 -1.19 -45.16
CA VAL A 12 3.14 -0.22 -44.35
C VAL A 12 2.06 0.48 -45.18
N ILE A 13 2.40 0.91 -46.40
CA ILE A 13 1.44 1.55 -47.31
C ILE A 13 0.37 0.58 -47.76
N ARG A 14 0.73 -0.67 -48.08
CA ARG A 14 -0.25 -1.72 -48.40
C ARG A 14 -1.21 -1.97 -47.24
N SER A 15 -0.69 -2.05 -46.00
CA SER A 15 -1.50 -2.23 -44.80
C SER A 15 -2.44 -1.06 -44.55
N PHE A 16 -2.00 0.17 -44.83
CA PHE A 16 -2.83 1.36 -44.72
C PHE A 16 -3.91 1.39 -45.81
N LEU A 17 -3.57 1.13 -47.07
CA LEU A 17 -4.53 1.14 -48.18
C LEU A 17 -5.58 0.02 -48.09
N ALA A 18 -5.24 -1.10 -47.45
CA ALA A 18 -6.17 -2.22 -47.27
C ALA A 18 -7.32 -1.87 -46.31
N ASP A 19 -7.04 -1.08 -45.27
CA ASP A 19 -8.05 -0.59 -44.32
C ASP A 19 -7.56 0.74 -43.69
N PRO A 20 -7.84 1.88 -44.34
CA PRO A 20 -7.36 3.17 -43.87
C PRO A 20 -8.00 3.60 -42.55
N GLU A 21 -9.25 3.20 -42.30
CA GLU A 21 -9.99 3.60 -41.11
C GLU A 21 -9.52 2.85 -39.86
N ALA A 22 -9.20 1.56 -39.97
CA ALA A 22 -8.67 0.78 -38.84
C ALA A 22 -7.15 0.88 -38.66
N TYR A 23 -6.43 1.56 -39.57
CA TYR A 23 -4.98 1.66 -39.49
C TYR A 23 -4.53 2.39 -38.22
N GLY A 24 -3.70 1.73 -37.40
CA GLY A 24 -3.22 2.28 -36.13
C GLY A 24 -4.23 2.19 -34.97
N ALA A 25 -5.47 1.73 -35.20
CA ALA A 25 -6.46 1.54 -34.15
C ALA A 25 -6.17 0.29 -33.27
N LYS A 26 -5.33 -0.63 -33.75
CA LYS A 26 -4.99 -1.86 -33.02
C LYS A 26 -4.10 -1.54 -31.81
N ILE A 27 -4.67 -1.64 -30.62
CA ILE A 27 -3.94 -1.56 -29.35
C ILE A 27 -3.45 -2.95 -28.94
N SER A 28 -2.15 -3.08 -28.67
CA SER A 28 -1.60 -4.31 -28.08
C SER A 28 -1.95 -4.36 -26.59
N PRO A 29 -2.48 -5.49 -26.07
CA PRO A 29 -2.89 -5.62 -24.67
C PRO A 29 -1.74 -5.51 -23.66
N GLY A 30 -0.48 -5.49 -24.13
CA GLY A 30 0.69 -5.35 -23.28
C GLY A 30 0.95 -6.58 -22.41
N ARG A 31 1.77 -6.40 -21.36
CA ARG A 31 2.19 -7.49 -20.48
C ARG A 31 1.07 -7.88 -19.50
N PRO A 32 0.77 -9.18 -19.33
CA PRO A 32 -0.17 -9.65 -18.32
C PRO A 32 0.21 -9.18 -16.90
N SER A 33 -0.81 -8.83 -16.12
CA SER A 33 -0.60 -8.32 -14.76
C SER A 33 -0.23 -9.43 -13.79
N LYS A 34 0.77 -9.19 -12.94
CA LYS A 34 1.12 -10.11 -11.83
C LYS A 34 0.10 -10.08 -10.67
N LYS A 35 -0.86 -9.15 -10.69
CA LYS A 35 -1.90 -9.01 -9.67
C LYS A 35 -3.16 -9.76 -10.11
N SER A 36 -3.51 -10.82 -9.40
CA SER A 36 -4.82 -11.45 -9.51
C SER A 36 -5.86 -10.63 -8.71
N PRO A 37 -7.12 -10.50 -9.18
CA PRO A 37 -8.20 -9.88 -8.40
C PRO A 37 -8.40 -10.52 -7.02
N ALA A 38 -8.16 -11.84 -6.89
CA ALA A 38 -8.22 -12.53 -5.60
C ALA A 38 -7.10 -12.09 -4.65
N ASN A 39 -5.91 -11.86 -5.18
CA ASN A 39 -4.76 -11.41 -4.39
C ASN A 39 -4.94 -9.96 -3.90
N LEU A 40 -5.55 -9.10 -4.73
CA LEU A 40 -5.87 -7.72 -4.33
C LEU A 40 -6.90 -7.68 -3.19
N ARG A 41 -7.97 -8.48 -3.28
CA ARG A 41 -8.98 -8.59 -2.22
C ARG A 41 -8.37 -9.05 -0.90
N ARG A 42 -7.56 -10.12 -0.93
CA ARG A 42 -6.85 -10.62 0.24
C ARG A 42 -5.91 -9.57 0.84
N LEU A 43 -5.19 -8.84 -0.02
CA LEU A 43 -4.30 -7.76 0.40
C LEU A 43 -5.06 -6.66 1.16
N TYR A 44 -6.16 -6.16 0.60
CA TYR A 44 -6.93 -5.08 1.24
C TYR A 44 -7.60 -5.55 2.54
N HIS A 45 -8.14 -6.77 2.57
CA HIS A 45 -8.73 -7.35 3.77
C HIS A 45 -7.71 -7.45 4.91
N GLU A 46 -6.53 -8.03 4.67
CA GLU A 46 -5.50 -8.15 5.71
C GLU A 46 -4.92 -6.79 6.12
N ALA A 47 -4.73 -5.87 5.18
CA ALA A 47 -4.26 -4.53 5.47
C ALA A 47 -5.24 -3.77 6.40
N SER A 48 -6.54 -3.90 6.16
CA SER A 48 -7.59 -3.32 6.99
C SER A 48 -7.64 -3.95 8.39
N ARG A 49 -7.41 -5.25 8.50
CA ARG A 49 -7.50 -5.99 9.76
C ARG A 49 -6.32 -5.74 10.70
N THR A 50 -5.09 -5.72 10.19
CA THR A 50 -3.88 -5.70 11.02
C THR A 50 -3.07 -4.40 10.97
N GLY A 51 -3.21 -3.57 9.92
CA GLY A 51 -2.35 -2.40 9.74
C GLY A 51 -0.87 -2.75 9.53
N ASN A 52 -0.58 -3.94 9.01
CA ASN A 52 0.78 -4.44 8.81
C ASN A 52 1.57 -3.66 7.73
N SER A 53 2.89 -3.70 7.83
CA SER A 53 3.77 -3.10 6.83
C SER A 53 3.69 -3.83 5.49
N SER A 54 4.01 -3.15 4.38
CA SER A 54 3.98 -3.74 3.03
C SER A 54 4.88 -4.97 2.89
N THR A 55 6.01 -5.01 3.60
CA THR A 55 6.92 -6.16 3.58
C THR A 55 6.30 -7.35 4.30
N LYS A 56 5.68 -7.10 5.46
CA LYS A 56 5.00 -8.15 6.24
C LYS A 56 3.77 -8.69 5.52
N LEU A 57 3.01 -7.82 4.84
CA LEU A 57 1.89 -8.23 3.99
C LEU A 57 2.35 -9.10 2.81
N LYS A 58 3.49 -8.79 2.19
CA LYS A 58 4.06 -9.64 1.13
C LYS A 58 4.36 -11.05 1.63
N THR A 59 5.05 -11.16 2.77
CA THR A 59 5.48 -12.45 3.32
C THR A 59 4.32 -13.27 3.86
N GLN A 60 3.32 -12.63 4.48
CA GLN A 60 2.15 -13.33 5.03
C GLN A 60 1.21 -13.86 3.94
N LEU A 61 1.03 -13.12 2.85
CA LEU A 61 0.12 -13.47 1.77
C LEU A 61 0.81 -14.15 0.57
N ASP A 62 2.12 -14.39 0.68
CA ASP A 62 3.00 -14.91 -0.37
C ASP A 62 2.73 -14.29 -1.75
N LEU A 63 2.74 -12.96 -1.80
CA LEU A 63 2.34 -12.24 -3.01
C LEU A 63 3.48 -12.18 -4.03
N PRO A 64 3.21 -12.43 -5.34
CA PRO A 64 4.21 -12.37 -6.42
C PRO A 64 4.53 -10.93 -6.85
N ILE A 65 4.40 -9.96 -5.94
CA ILE A 65 4.65 -8.54 -6.17
C ILE A 65 5.57 -7.97 -5.09
N GLN A 66 6.34 -6.95 -5.46
CA GLN A 66 7.30 -6.35 -4.54
C GLN A 66 6.63 -5.43 -3.51
N PRO A 67 7.22 -5.23 -2.31
CA PRO A 67 6.62 -4.42 -1.25
C PRO A 67 6.30 -2.98 -1.70
N ARG A 68 7.15 -2.39 -2.54
CA ARG A 68 6.89 -1.06 -3.14
C ARG A 68 5.58 -1.03 -3.92
N ARG A 69 5.27 -2.08 -4.68
CA ARG A 69 4.04 -2.15 -5.48
C ARG A 69 2.81 -2.31 -4.58
N ILE A 70 2.93 -3.07 -3.49
CA ILE A 70 1.88 -3.18 -2.47
C ILE A 70 1.56 -1.81 -1.89
N ARG A 71 2.58 -1.03 -1.52
CA ARG A 71 2.39 0.33 -1.00
C ARG A 71 1.67 1.25 -1.98
N GLN A 72 2.02 1.19 -3.27
CA GLN A 72 1.33 1.96 -4.31
C GLN A 72 -0.15 1.57 -4.44
N LEU A 73 -0.46 0.28 -4.34
CA LEU A 73 -1.85 -0.20 -4.40
C LEU A 73 -2.67 0.30 -3.20
N LEU A 74 -2.09 0.25 -2.00
CA LEU A 74 -2.73 0.79 -0.79
C LEU A 74 -2.95 2.29 -0.91
N ASN A 75 -1.95 3.06 -1.35
CA ASN A 75 -2.10 4.50 -1.52
C ASN A 75 -3.08 4.91 -2.64
N ALA A 76 -3.27 4.05 -3.65
CA ALA A 76 -4.21 4.33 -4.74
C ALA A 76 -5.66 4.03 -4.37
N ASN A 77 -5.90 3.25 -3.30
CA ASN A 77 -7.23 2.96 -2.82
C ASN A 77 -7.69 4.07 -1.84
N SER A 78 -8.84 4.68 -2.11
CA SER A 78 -9.40 5.79 -1.32
C SER A 78 -9.78 5.41 0.12
N GLU A 79 -9.99 4.12 0.40
CA GLU A 79 -10.31 3.64 1.75
C GLU A 79 -9.10 3.66 2.69
N PHE A 80 -7.87 3.63 2.13
CA PHE A 80 -6.66 3.57 2.92
C PHE A 80 -5.96 4.93 2.95
N LYS A 81 -5.95 5.58 4.12
CA LYS A 81 -5.19 6.82 4.33
C LYS A 81 -3.93 6.57 5.16
N TYR A 82 -2.77 6.83 4.57
CA TYR A 82 -1.53 6.81 5.34
C TYR A 82 -1.52 7.96 6.34
N THR A 83 -1.41 7.62 7.62
CA THR A 83 -1.24 8.59 8.70
C THR A 83 -0.03 8.21 9.54
N LYS A 84 0.88 9.17 9.75
CA LYS A 84 2.03 8.97 10.65
C LYS A 84 1.52 9.00 12.09
N ARG A 85 1.93 8.01 12.90
CA ARG A 85 1.67 8.04 14.34
C ARG A 85 2.33 9.29 14.94
N LYS A 86 1.59 10.04 15.76
CA LYS A 86 2.17 11.14 16.55
C LYS A 86 3.23 10.55 17.47
N GLY A 87 4.41 11.16 17.47
CA GLY A 87 5.50 10.74 18.35
C GLY A 87 5.10 11.01 19.80
N PRO A 88 5.38 10.10 20.74
CA PRO A 88 5.25 10.41 22.16
C PRO A 88 6.29 11.49 22.55
N PRO A 89 6.06 12.25 23.64
CA PRO A 89 7.08 13.13 24.18
C PRO A 89 8.33 12.35 24.56
N LEU A 90 9.48 13.00 24.47
CA LEU A 90 10.78 12.38 24.76
C LEU A 90 10.85 11.91 26.22
N LEU A 91 11.00 10.60 26.42
CA LEU A 91 11.22 10.02 27.75
C LEU A 91 12.71 9.94 28.07
N LYS A 92 13.15 10.86 28.93
CA LYS A 92 14.47 10.80 29.58
C LYS A 92 14.56 9.57 30.49
N SER A 93 15.77 9.14 30.83
CA SER A 93 16.03 8.01 31.75
C SER A 93 15.28 8.15 33.08
N CYS A 94 15.29 9.36 33.67
CA CYS A 94 14.56 9.66 34.90
C CYS A 94 13.04 9.45 34.79
N HIS A 95 12.43 9.77 33.63
CA HIS A 95 11.00 9.56 33.40
C HIS A 95 10.66 8.07 33.32
N LYS A 96 11.51 7.27 32.67
CA LYS A 96 11.31 5.82 32.56
C LYS A 96 11.39 5.16 33.94
N LEU A 97 12.40 5.51 34.72
CA LEU A 97 12.56 5.01 36.09
C LEU A 97 11.35 5.33 36.95
N ARG A 98 10.91 6.61 36.96
CA ARG A 98 9.74 7.03 37.74
C ARG A 98 8.46 6.31 37.34
N ARG A 99 8.27 6.05 36.04
CA ARG A 99 7.11 5.28 35.54
C ARG A 99 7.15 3.83 36.00
N ILE A 100 8.32 3.19 35.99
CA ILE A 100 8.49 1.82 36.48
C ILE A 100 8.22 1.78 37.99
N MET A 101 8.85 2.65 38.78
CA MET A 101 8.63 2.70 40.23
C MET A 101 7.17 2.96 40.58
N TRP A 102 6.49 3.85 39.86
CA TRP A 102 5.06 4.08 40.06
C TRP A 102 4.25 2.85 39.68
N ALA A 103 4.54 2.20 38.56
CA ALA A 103 3.84 0.98 38.16
C ALA A 103 4.01 -0.14 39.18
N GLU A 104 5.24 -0.42 39.62
CA GLU A 104 5.54 -1.42 40.64
C GLU A 104 4.80 -1.12 41.96
N ALA A 105 4.81 0.14 42.42
CA ALA A 105 4.12 0.53 43.65
C ALA A 105 2.58 0.43 43.56
N ASN A 106 2.01 0.42 42.35
CA ASN A 106 0.57 0.46 42.13
C ASN A 106 0.02 -0.81 41.45
N VAL A 107 0.86 -1.76 41.04
CA VAL A 107 0.42 -2.97 40.30
C VAL A 107 -0.46 -3.87 41.17
N ASP A 108 -0.12 -3.98 42.46
CA ASP A 108 -0.82 -4.83 43.44
C ASP A 108 -1.84 -4.06 44.28
N ARG A 109 -2.26 -2.86 43.83
CA ARG A 109 -3.12 -1.95 44.62
C ARG A 109 -4.55 -2.49 44.85
N GLY A 110 -4.92 -3.61 44.22
CA GLY A 110 -6.13 -4.38 44.52
C GLY A 110 -7.41 -3.53 44.51
N ALA A 111 -8.23 -3.68 45.55
CA ALA A 111 -9.52 -2.99 45.74
C ALA A 111 -9.40 -1.49 46.06
N GLY A 112 -8.25 -0.85 45.82
CA GLY A 112 -8.04 0.59 46.06
C GLY A 112 -8.28 1.48 44.83
N TRP A 113 -8.56 0.91 43.66
CA TRP A 113 -8.83 1.66 42.43
C TRP A 113 -10.23 2.28 42.39
N ASP A 114 -11.18 1.73 43.14
CA ASP A 114 -12.57 2.20 43.29
C ASP A 114 -12.66 3.62 43.89
N ARG A 115 -11.68 4.01 44.70
CA ARG A 115 -11.59 5.32 45.37
C ARG A 115 -10.75 6.34 44.61
N VAL A 116 -10.14 5.95 43.48
CA VAL A 116 -9.26 6.85 42.71
C VAL A 116 -10.09 7.57 41.66
N ILE A 117 -10.17 8.90 41.79
CA ILE A 117 -10.73 9.77 40.75
C ILE A 117 -9.55 10.33 39.96
N PHE A 118 -9.51 10.03 38.66
CA PHE A 118 -8.57 10.63 37.74
C PHE A 118 -9.17 11.90 37.15
N SER A 119 -8.44 13.01 37.22
CA SER A 119 -8.75 14.25 36.51
C SER A 119 -7.54 14.66 35.68
N ASP A 120 -7.75 14.92 34.40
CA ASP A 120 -6.91 15.83 33.62
C ASP A 120 -7.52 17.24 33.61
N GLU A 121 -6.73 18.22 33.15
CA GLU A 121 -7.13 19.64 33.07
C GLU A 121 -8.20 19.92 32.01
#